data_AF-C2K0K8-F1
#
_entry.id   AF-C2K0K8-F1
#
_cell.length_a   1.000
_cell.length_b   1.000
_cell.length_c   1.000
_cell.angle_alpha   90.00
_cell.angle_beta   90.00
_cell.angle_gamma   90.00
#
_symmetry.space_group_name_H-M   'P 1'
#
loop_
_entity.id
_entity.type
_entity.pdbx_description
1 polymer ?
#
loop_
_entity_poly.entity_id
_entity_poly.type
_entity_poly.pdbx_seq_one_letter_code
_entity_poly.pdbx_strand_id
1 'polypeptide(L)'
;MFGNLFKKKEPKQAISEAPKEASANASAIDEANLKEQAAALTHQIEQTAEDKEKRHLLYNQLGAVEAQLGHDLAAIAAYEESLKDKEEFGDAYNALLNLYETQRKAAAKAKNDDDIQKWVNKTDALLDMSKRVMRSGFGY
;
A
#
# COMPACT_ATOMS: atom_id res chain seq x y z
N MET A 1 10.73 64.95 -21.72
CA MET A 1 9.32 64.65 -22.03
C MET A 1 9.27 63.86 -23.33
N PHE A 2 8.48 62.78 -23.35
CA PHE A 2 8.11 61.94 -24.51
C PHE A 2 9.20 61.08 -25.17
N GLY A 3 9.40 59.89 -24.59
CA GLY A 3 9.94 58.74 -25.32
C GLY A 3 8.81 57.79 -25.70
N ASN A 4 8.16 58.02 -26.85
CA ASN A 4 7.33 57.02 -27.50
C ASN A 4 8.19 56.24 -28.50
N LEU A 5 8.48 54.98 -28.20
CA LEU A 5 9.08 54.02 -29.15
C LEU A 5 8.55 52.61 -28.88
N PHE A 6 7.23 52.44 -29.05
CA PHE A 6 6.62 51.12 -29.22
C PHE A 6 6.33 50.90 -30.70
N LYS A 7 7.04 49.94 -31.32
CA LYS A 7 6.88 49.53 -32.70
C LYS A 7 6.68 48.01 -32.77
N LYS A 8 5.43 47.65 -33.10
CA LYS A 8 4.92 46.48 -33.87
C LYS A 8 5.29 45.02 -33.52
N LYS A 9 4.21 44.21 -33.44
CA LYS A 9 4.05 42.73 -33.52
C LYS A 9 4.75 42.13 -34.76
N GLU A 10 5.18 40.85 -34.82
CA GLU A 10 4.44 39.55 -34.82
C GLU A 10 5.47 38.37 -34.76
N PRO A 11 5.14 37.06 -34.95
CA PRO A 11 4.15 36.15 -34.32
C PRO A 11 4.74 34.77 -33.85
N LYS A 12 3.94 34.00 -33.10
CA LYS A 12 3.91 32.53 -32.92
C LYS A 12 5.23 31.74 -32.88
N GLN A 13 5.55 31.18 -31.71
CA GLN A 13 5.96 29.77 -31.62
C GLN A 13 5.12 29.05 -30.57
N ALA A 14 4.69 27.86 -30.99
CA ALA A 14 3.62 27.06 -30.44
C ALA A 14 3.83 26.70 -28.97
N ILE A 15 2.82 26.97 -28.15
CA ILE A 15 2.57 26.22 -26.94
C ILE A 15 2.12 24.84 -27.42
N SER A 16 3.01 23.86 -27.33
CA SER A 16 2.72 22.45 -27.54
C SER A 16 1.72 21.99 -26.48
N GLU A 17 0.44 21.90 -26.87
CA GLU A 17 -0.56 21.10 -26.17
C GLU A 17 -0.30 19.62 -26.47
N ALA A 18 0.34 18.93 -25.52
CA ALA A 18 0.32 17.49 -25.19
C ALA A 18 1.66 17.11 -24.54
N PRO A 19 1.68 16.47 -23.35
CA PRO A 19 1.15 15.11 -23.23
C PRO A 19 0.40 14.87 -21.89
N LYS A 20 -0.92 15.08 -21.86
CA LYS A 20 -1.75 14.51 -20.78
C LYS A 20 -2.14 13.04 -21.02
N GLU A 21 -2.04 12.56 -22.26
CA GLU A 21 -2.46 11.20 -22.63
C GLU A 21 -1.38 10.14 -22.38
N ALA A 22 -0.09 10.47 -22.52
CA ALA A 22 1.01 9.51 -22.29
C ALA A 22 1.17 9.15 -20.79
N SER A 23 0.98 10.12 -19.89
CA SER A 23 1.07 9.89 -18.44
C SER A 23 -0.12 9.10 -17.87
N ALA A 24 -1.32 9.29 -18.43
CA ALA A 24 -2.51 8.54 -18.03
C ALA A 24 -2.44 7.08 -18.49
N ASN A 25 -1.99 6.84 -19.73
CA ASN A 25 -1.84 5.50 -20.29
C ASN A 25 -0.75 4.68 -19.58
N ALA A 26 0.38 5.30 -19.18
CA ALA A 26 1.40 4.63 -18.39
C ALA A 26 0.85 4.18 -17.02
N SER A 27 0.15 5.06 -16.30
CA SER A 27 -0.44 4.71 -15.00
C SER A 27 -1.52 3.63 -15.09
N ALA A 28 -2.28 3.59 -16.18
CA ALA A 28 -3.30 2.58 -16.41
C ALA A 28 -2.69 1.21 -16.75
N ILE A 29 -1.57 1.19 -17.48
CA ILE A 29 -0.80 -0.04 -17.74
C ILE A 29 -0.17 -0.56 -16.45
N ASP A 30 0.38 0.32 -15.61
CA ASP A 30 0.96 -0.04 -14.33
C ASP A 30 -0.10 -0.63 -13.37
N GLU A 31 -1.28 -0.02 -13.29
CA GLU A 31 -2.40 -0.56 -12.50
C GLU A 31 -2.88 -1.93 -13.01
N ALA A 32 -2.96 -2.12 -14.33
CA ALA A 32 -3.33 -3.41 -14.92
C ALA A 32 -2.29 -4.50 -14.59
N ASN A 33 -0.99 -4.18 -14.71
CA ASN A 33 0.09 -5.09 -14.37
C ASN A 33 0.09 -5.47 -12.88
N LEU A 34 -0.23 -4.52 -11.98
CA LEU A 34 -0.35 -4.79 -10.56
C LEU A 34 -1.54 -5.70 -10.25
N LYS A 35 -2.69 -5.51 -10.92
CA LYS A 35 -3.84 -6.42 -10.77
C LYS A 35 -3.55 -7.83 -11.25
N GLU A 36 -2.84 -7.98 -12.36
CA GLU A 36 -2.41 -9.30 -12.85
C GLU A 36 -1.44 -9.96 -11.88
N GLN A 37 -0.48 -9.20 -11.33
CA GLN A 37 0.42 -9.69 -10.28
C GLN A 37 -0.33 -10.14 -9.03
N ALA A 38 -1.29 -9.36 -8.54
CA ALA A 38 -2.11 -9.73 -7.39
C ALA A 38 -2.83 -11.06 -7.63
N ALA A 39 -3.49 -11.22 -8.78
CA ALA A 39 -4.17 -12.46 -9.15
C ALA A 39 -3.21 -13.66 -9.24
N ALA A 40 -2.02 -13.47 -9.83
CA ALA A 40 -1.01 -14.51 -9.92
C ALA A 40 -0.48 -14.92 -8.54
N LEU A 41 -0.31 -13.97 -7.63
CA LEU A 41 0.11 -14.23 -6.25
C LEU A 41 -0.97 -14.99 -5.48
N THR A 42 -2.24 -14.59 -5.61
CA THR A 42 -3.37 -15.32 -5.00
C THR A 42 -3.38 -16.79 -5.43
N HIS A 43 -3.23 -17.06 -6.73
CA HIS A 43 -3.17 -18.43 -7.23
C HIS A 43 -1.95 -19.21 -6.70
N GLN A 44 -0.78 -18.58 -6.61
CA GLN A 44 0.41 -19.22 -6.03
C GLN A 44 0.24 -19.55 -4.53
N ILE A 45 -0.42 -18.68 -3.77
CA ILE A 45 -0.73 -18.90 -2.35
C ILE A 45 -1.61 -20.14 -2.19
N GLU A 46 -2.65 -20.29 -3.01
CA GLU A 46 -3.53 -21.46 -3.01
C GLU A 46 -2.77 -22.76 -3.29
N GLN A 47 -1.77 -22.70 -4.19
CA GLN A 47 -0.91 -23.84 -4.52
C GLN A 47 0.16 -24.14 -3.45
N THR A 48 0.41 -23.23 -2.52
CA THR A 48 1.48 -23.31 -1.51
C THR A 48 0.91 -23.55 -0.10
N ALA A 49 -0.23 -24.24 0.00
CA ALA A 49 -0.97 -24.40 1.26
C ALA A 49 -0.19 -25.12 2.38
N GLU A 50 0.74 -26.01 2.05
CA GLU A 50 1.48 -26.80 3.05
C GLU A 50 2.80 -26.13 3.49
N ASP A 51 3.32 -25.18 2.71
CA ASP A 51 4.61 -24.53 2.98
C ASP A 51 4.38 -23.12 3.55
N LYS A 52 4.26 -23.04 4.86
CA LYS A 52 4.02 -21.78 5.58
C LYS A 52 5.10 -20.74 5.35
N GLU A 53 6.35 -21.14 5.21
CA GLU A 53 7.44 -20.19 5.01
C GLU A 53 7.38 -19.56 3.62
N LYS A 54 7.13 -20.35 2.57
CA LYS A 54 6.89 -19.79 1.24
C LYS A 54 5.60 -18.98 1.17
N ARG A 55 4.52 -19.48 1.79
CA ARG A 55 3.22 -18.80 1.77
C ARG A 55 3.28 -17.45 2.48
N HIS A 56 3.99 -17.36 3.61
CA HIS A 56 4.31 -16.10 4.29
C HIS A 56 4.93 -15.06 3.35
N LEU A 57 5.95 -15.43 2.56
CA LEU A 57 6.59 -14.53 1.61
C LEU A 57 5.65 -14.09 0.47
N LEU A 58 4.82 -15.01 -0.03
CA LEU A 58 3.83 -14.69 -1.06
C LEU A 58 2.76 -13.72 -0.56
N TYR A 59 2.30 -13.90 0.68
CA TYR A 59 1.38 -12.97 1.32
C TYR A 59 2.00 -11.58 1.55
N ASN A 60 3.29 -11.50 1.90
CA ASN A 60 4.00 -10.21 1.98
C ASN A 60 4.00 -9.47 0.62
N GLN A 61 4.28 -10.21 -0.46
CA GLN A 61 4.26 -9.66 -1.81
C GLN A 61 2.86 -9.22 -2.21
N LEU A 62 1.85 -10.04 -1.92
CA LEU A 62 0.45 -9.69 -2.22
C LEU A 62 0.03 -8.42 -1.47
N GLY A 63 0.35 -8.32 -0.18
CA GLY A 63 0.07 -7.12 0.61
C GLY A 63 0.72 -5.86 0.03
N ALA A 64 1.95 -5.98 -0.48
CA ALA A 64 2.66 -4.85 -1.08
C ALA A 64 2.04 -4.41 -2.41
N VAL A 65 1.58 -5.36 -3.23
CA VAL A 65 0.89 -5.07 -4.49
C VAL A 65 -0.48 -4.43 -4.23
N GLU A 66 -1.25 -4.98 -3.29
CA GLU A 66 -2.57 -4.42 -2.92
C GLU A 66 -2.45 -3.02 -2.31
N ALA A 67 -1.40 -2.75 -1.52
CA ALA A 67 -1.13 -1.41 -1.00
C ALA A 67 -0.78 -0.42 -2.12
N GLN A 68 -0.03 -0.85 -3.15
CA GLN A 68 0.26 -0.02 -4.34
C GLN A 68 -1.00 0.27 -5.16
N LEU A 69 -1.96 -0.66 -5.18
CA LEU A 69 -3.28 -0.47 -5.80
C LEU A 69 -4.23 0.41 -4.96
N GLY A 70 -3.83 0.78 -3.72
CA GLY A 70 -4.69 1.53 -2.80
C GLY A 70 -5.80 0.69 -2.16
N HIS A 71 -5.72 -0.63 -2.26
CA HIS A 71 -6.66 -1.56 -1.66
C HIS A 71 -6.27 -1.88 -0.22
N ASP A 72 -6.29 -0.87 0.66
CA ASP A 72 -5.80 -0.98 2.04
C ASP A 72 -6.34 -2.21 2.80
N LEU A 73 -7.63 -2.52 2.67
CA LEU A 73 -8.24 -3.66 3.38
C LEU A 73 -7.74 -5.01 2.85
N ALA A 74 -7.48 -5.13 1.54
CA ALA A 74 -6.92 -6.33 0.95
C ALA A 74 -5.44 -6.48 1.34
N ALA A 75 -4.68 -5.37 1.33
CA ALA A 75 -3.31 -5.35 1.81
C ALA A 75 -3.20 -5.78 3.27
N ILE A 76 -4.07 -5.24 4.14
CA ILE A 76 -4.18 -5.64 5.54
C ILE A 76 -4.42 -7.14 5.66
N ALA A 77 -5.41 -7.68 4.93
CA ALA A 77 -5.73 -9.10 5.00
C ALA A 77 -4.53 -9.98 4.61
N ALA A 78 -3.83 -9.65 3.52
CA ALA A 78 -2.65 -10.38 3.09
C ALA A 78 -1.52 -10.33 4.14
N TYR A 79 -1.20 -9.15 4.66
CA TYR A 79 -0.17 -9.03 5.70
C TYR A 79 -0.54 -9.72 7.02
N GLU A 80 -1.83 -9.75 7.39
CA GLU A 80 -2.31 -10.50 8.54
C GLU A 80 -2.13 -12.02 8.34
N GLU A 81 -2.45 -12.55 7.17
CA GLU A 81 -2.22 -13.97 6.86
C GLU A 81 -0.72 -14.32 6.86
N SER A 82 0.11 -13.44 6.33
CA SER A 82 1.56 -13.58 6.41
C SER A 82 2.06 -13.76 7.85
N LEU A 83 1.64 -12.89 8.77
CA LEU A 83 2.07 -12.95 10.17
C LEU A 83 1.43 -14.09 10.97
N LYS A 84 0.30 -14.65 10.50
CA LYS A 84 -0.25 -15.90 11.03
C LYS A 84 0.61 -17.11 10.66
N ASP A 85 1.20 -17.11 9.48
CA ASP A 85 2.09 -18.18 9.04
C ASP A 85 3.44 -18.13 9.75
N LYS A 86 3.99 -16.92 9.92
CA LYS A 86 5.26 -16.69 10.59
C LYS A 86 5.26 -15.32 11.26
N GLU A 87 5.25 -15.32 12.59
CA GLU A 87 5.45 -14.10 13.37
C GLU A 87 6.89 -13.62 13.20
N GLU A 88 7.10 -12.47 12.57
CA GLU A 88 8.41 -11.85 12.46
C GLU A 88 8.33 -10.32 12.36
N PHE A 89 9.47 -9.67 12.59
CA PHE A 89 9.66 -8.28 12.20
C PHE A 89 9.98 -8.23 10.71
N GLY A 90 9.38 -7.26 10.01
CA GLY A 90 9.61 -7.11 8.58
C GLY A 90 8.57 -6.20 7.93
N ASP A 91 8.45 -6.32 6.62
CA ASP A 91 7.61 -5.45 5.80
C ASP A 91 6.14 -5.53 6.19
N ALA A 92 5.60 -6.73 6.44
CA ALA A 92 4.21 -6.90 6.88
C ALA A 92 3.93 -6.20 8.22
N TYR A 93 4.81 -6.36 9.20
CA TYR A 93 4.66 -5.73 10.51
C TYR A 93 4.63 -4.20 10.37
N ASN A 94 5.59 -3.63 9.62
CA ASN A 94 5.68 -2.18 9.42
C ASN A 94 4.49 -1.64 8.61
N ALA A 95 4.06 -2.38 7.57
CA ALA A 95 2.91 -2.01 6.76
C ALA A 95 1.62 -2.00 7.59
N LEU A 96 1.38 -3.02 8.42
CA LEU A 96 0.19 -3.10 9.26
C LEU A 96 0.11 -1.97 10.30
N LEU A 97 1.22 -1.56 10.91
CA LEU A 97 1.23 -0.38 11.80
C LEU A 97 0.69 0.87 11.09
N ASN A 98 1.16 1.12 9.86
CA ASN A 98 0.74 2.28 9.07
C ASN A 98 -0.70 2.15 8.56
N LEU A 99 -1.09 0.96 8.09
CA LEU A 99 -2.41 0.70 7.55
C LEU A 99 -3.49 0.77 8.64
N TYR A 100 -3.25 0.18 9.82
CA TYR A 100 -4.17 0.29 10.95
C TYR A 100 -4.34 1.74 11.42
N GLU A 101 -3.25 2.53 11.48
CA GLU A 101 -3.34 3.96 11.81
C GLU A 101 -4.20 4.72 10.79
N THR A 102 -4.00 4.45 9.50
CA THR A 102 -4.78 5.05 8.41
C THR A 102 -6.27 4.71 8.55
N GLN A 103 -6.58 3.45 8.80
CA GLN A 103 -7.97 3.01 8.98
C GLN A 103 -8.59 3.58 10.26
N ARG A 104 -7.84 3.69 11.37
CA ARG A 104 -8.32 4.35 12.60
C ARG A 104 -8.64 5.83 12.35
N LYS A 105 -7.78 6.55 11.62
CA LYS A 105 -8.02 7.96 11.26
C LYS A 105 -9.26 8.12 10.37
N ALA A 106 -9.44 7.22 9.40
CA ALA A 106 -10.63 7.20 8.55
C ALA A 106 -11.91 6.97 9.38
N ALA A 107 -11.89 6.00 10.29
CA ALA A 107 -12.99 5.72 11.22
C ALA A 107 -13.30 6.91 12.14
N ALA A 108 -12.28 7.57 12.68
CA ALA A 108 -12.45 8.78 13.48
C ALA A 108 -13.10 9.93 12.70
N LYS A 109 -12.70 10.12 11.44
CA LYS A 109 -13.33 11.11 10.54
C LYS A 109 -14.79 10.76 10.26
N ALA A 110 -15.09 9.47 10.14
CA ALA A 110 -16.45 8.96 9.96
C ALA A 110 -17.27 8.93 11.27
N LYS A 111 -16.66 9.22 12.42
CA LYS A 111 -17.26 9.07 13.76
C LYS A 111 -17.80 7.65 14.01
N ASN A 112 -17.08 6.64 13.49
CA ASN A 112 -17.41 5.23 13.68
C ASN A 112 -16.58 4.67 14.85
N ASP A 113 -17.15 4.71 16.05
CA ASP A 113 -16.48 4.28 17.28
C ASP A 113 -16.13 2.77 17.26
N ASP A 114 -16.97 1.94 16.63
CA ASP A 114 -16.73 0.50 16.52
C ASP A 114 -15.48 0.22 15.67
N ASP A 115 -15.33 0.90 14.54
CA ASP A 115 -14.15 0.75 13.70
C ASP A 115 -12.91 1.35 14.36
N ILE A 116 -13.02 2.47 15.09
CA ILE A 116 -11.90 3.00 15.88
C ILE A 116 -11.42 1.93 16.86
N GLN A 117 -12.33 1.32 17.62
CA GLN A 117 -11.97 0.29 18.59
C GLN A 117 -11.37 -0.96 17.93
N LYS A 118 -11.90 -1.37 16.77
CA LYS A 118 -11.36 -2.48 15.98
C LYS A 118 -9.90 -2.25 15.60
N TRP A 119 -9.55 -1.07 15.07
CA TRP A 119 -8.18 -0.78 14.63
C TRP A 119 -7.21 -0.58 15.80
N VAL A 120 -7.68 -0.05 16.93
CA VAL A 120 -6.93 -0.02 18.20
C VAL A 120 -6.59 -1.44 18.65
N ASN A 121 -7.60 -2.32 18.74
CA ASN A 121 -7.39 -3.71 19.17
C ASN A 121 -6.42 -4.46 18.24
N LYS A 122 -6.50 -4.23 16.92
CA LYS A 122 -5.56 -4.81 15.95
C LYS A 122 -4.13 -4.30 16.15
N THR A 123 -3.96 -3.03 16.50
CA THR A 123 -2.65 -2.44 16.80
C THR A 123 -2.07 -3.04 18.08
N ASP A 124 -2.88 -3.17 19.14
CA ASP A 124 -2.44 -3.78 20.40
C ASP A 124 -2.02 -5.24 20.21
N ALA A 125 -2.80 -6.02 19.44
CA ALA A 125 -2.46 -7.40 19.12
C ALA A 125 -1.13 -7.51 18.34
N LEU A 126 -0.87 -6.58 17.42
CA LEU A 126 0.37 -6.53 16.65
C LEU A 126 1.57 -6.18 17.56
N LEU A 127 1.40 -5.27 18.51
CA LEU A 127 2.42 -4.94 19.51
C LEU A 127 2.65 -6.08 20.52
N ASP A 128 1.64 -6.86 20.84
CA ASP A 128 1.81 -8.04 21.69
C ASP A 128 2.54 -9.17 20.97
N MET A 129 2.30 -9.32 19.66
CA MET A 129 3.09 -10.21 18.81
C MET A 129 4.57 -9.78 18.78
N SER A 130 4.88 -8.50 18.59
CA SER A 130 6.28 -8.05 18.58
C SER A 130 7.00 -8.33 19.90
N LYS A 131 6.30 -8.19 21.03
CA LYS A 131 6.84 -8.58 22.34
C LYS A 131 7.11 -10.09 22.43
N ARG A 132 6.26 -10.94 21.85
CA ARG A 132 6.51 -12.40 21.79
C ARG A 132 7.75 -12.70 20.95
N VAL A 133 7.85 -12.14 19.76
CA VAL A 133 8.99 -12.32 18.84
C VAL A 133 10.31 -11.88 19.51
N MET A 134 10.31 -10.73 20.20
CA MET A 134 11.47 -10.30 20.98
C MET A 134 11.83 -11.33 22.05
N ARG A 135 10.88 -11.78 22.87
CA ARG A 135 11.14 -12.77 23.92
C ARG A 135 11.65 -14.10 23.37
N SER A 136 11.13 -14.58 22.24
CA SER A 136 11.59 -15.84 21.63
C SER A 136 12.98 -15.73 20.99
N GLY A 137 13.38 -14.52 20.56
CA GLY A 137 14.72 -14.27 20.03
C GLY A 137 15.81 -14.21 21.12
N PHE A 138 15.42 -13.90 22.37
CA PHE A 138 16.29 -13.95 23.54
C PHE A 138 15.99 -15.22 24.34
N GLY A 139 16.49 -16.36 23.89
CA GLY A 139 16.32 -17.64 24.59
C GLY A 139 16.78 -17.57 26.06
N TYR A 140 15.88 -17.91 26.98
CA TYR A 140 16.19 -18.38 28.32
C TYR A 140 15.91 -19.87 28.40
#